data_AF-A0A928V382-F1
#
_entry.id   AF-A0A928V382-F1
#
_cell.length_a   1.000
_cell.length_b   1.000
_cell.length_c   1.000
_cell.angle_alpha   90.00
_cell.angle_beta   90.00
_cell.angle_gamma   90.00
#
_symmetry.space_group_name_H-M   'P 1'
#
loop_
_entity.id
_entity.type
_entity.pdbx_description
1 polymer ?
#
loop_
_entity_poly.entity_id
_entity_poly.type
_entity_poly.pdbx_seq_one_letter_code
_entity_poly.pdbx_strand_id
1 'polypeptide(L)'
;MSAPTQLYQHLVEKFKNYSTQELITLNNDVVTNNAWGSTKSAFRTAILDAFSKRGLDLSHLVSKEDGFTSVKVTQIKLDKNVLLPLC
;
A
#
# COMPACT_ATOMS: atom_id res chain seq x y z
N MET A 1 20.10 14.87 -2.66
CA MET A 1 18.99 14.27 -1.90
C MET A 1 17.88 13.91 -2.88
N SER A 2 17.58 12.63 -3.05
CA SER A 2 16.64 12.12 -4.05
C SER A 2 15.20 12.23 -3.54
N ALA A 3 14.38 13.03 -4.22
CA ALA A 3 12.97 13.30 -3.89
C ALA A 3 12.10 12.05 -3.57
N PRO A 4 12.30 10.86 -4.20
CA PRO A 4 11.52 9.67 -3.87
C PRO A 4 11.69 9.15 -2.43
N THR A 5 12.90 9.25 -1.88
CA THR A 5 13.19 8.78 -0.51
C THR A 5 12.53 9.67 0.55
N GLN A 6 12.53 10.99 0.31
CA GLN A 6 11.87 11.96 1.19
C GLN A 6 10.35 11.77 1.19
N LEU A 7 9.75 11.53 0.03
CA LEU A 7 8.32 11.27 -0.07
C LEU A 7 7.92 9.98 0.66
N TYR A 8 8.68 8.90 0.48
CA TYR A 8 8.43 7.65 1.19
C TYR A 8 8.45 7.87 2.72
N GLN A 9 9.48 8.54 3.24
CA GLN A 9 9.59 8.83 4.67
C GLN A 9 8.41 9.67 5.17
N HIS A 10 8.03 10.71 4.41
CA HIS A 10 6.88 11.55 4.76
C HIS A 10 5.57 10.73 4.81
N LEU A 11 5.35 9.84 3.84
CA LEU A 11 4.17 8.99 3.80
C LEU A 11 4.15 7.98 4.96
N VAL A 12 5.29 7.36 5.28
CA VAL A 12 5.40 6.44 6.42
C VAL A 12 5.04 7.14 7.72
N GLU A 13 5.57 8.35 7.97
CA GLU A 13 5.22 9.13 9.16
C GLU A 13 3.74 9.51 9.17
N LYS A 14 3.19 9.95 8.03
CA LYS A 14 1.77 10.29 7.91
C LYS A 14 0.86 9.10 8.21
N PHE A 15 1.19 7.92 7.68
CA PHE A 15 0.39 6.70 7.81
C PHE A 15 0.42 6.09 9.21
N LYS A 16 1.32 6.50 10.10
CA LYS A 16 1.26 6.11 11.53
C LYS A 16 0.00 6.63 12.21
N ASN A 17 -0.50 7.79 11.78
CA ASN A 17 -1.66 8.44 12.37
C ASN A 17 -3.00 7.95 11.77
N TYR A 18 -2.96 7.05 10.79
CA TYR A 18 -4.14 6.57 10.10
C TYR A 18 -4.55 5.21 10.70
N SER A 19 -5.85 4.99 10.85
CA SER A 19 -6.41 3.66 11.10
C SER A 19 -6.23 2.75 9.88
N THR A 20 -6.36 1.44 10.09
CA THR A 20 -6.36 0.47 8.99
C THR A 20 -7.43 0.79 7.96
N GLN A 21 -8.62 1.21 8.40
CA GLN A 21 -9.73 1.54 7.51
C GLN A 21 -9.43 2.78 6.66
N GLU A 22 -8.85 3.83 7.25
CA GLU A 22 -8.44 5.03 6.51
C GLU A 22 -7.38 4.71 5.45
N LEU A 23 -6.45 3.81 5.75
CA LEU A 23 -5.45 3.36 4.77
C LEU A 23 -6.09 2.55 3.63
N ILE A 24 -7.10 1.72 3.92
CA ILE A 24 -7.84 0.99 2.90
C ILE A 24 -8.60 1.94 1.99
N THR A 25 -9.34 2.90 2.57
CA THR A 25 -10.05 3.94 1.81
C THR A 25 -9.07 4.73 0.94
N LEU A 26 -7.95 5.16 1.51
CA LEU A 26 -6.92 5.88 0.76
C LEU A 26 -6.33 5.05 -0.40
N ASN A 27 -6.02 3.76 -0.19
CA ASN A 27 -5.58 2.89 -1.29
C ASN A 27 -6.64 2.86 -2.40
N ASN A 28 -7.90 2.63 -2.03
CA ASN A 28 -8.98 2.42 -2.99
C ASN A 28 -9.26 3.69 -3.79
N ASP A 29 -9.27 4.85 -3.14
CA ASP A 29 -9.45 6.15 -3.79
C ASP A 29 -8.33 6.42 -4.79
N VAL A 30 -7.07 6.13 -4.42
CA VAL A 30 -5.92 6.36 -5.30
C VAL A 30 -5.94 5.38 -6.48
N VAL A 31 -6.34 4.12 -6.28
CA VAL A 31 -6.55 3.13 -7.36
C VAL A 31 -7.63 3.60 -8.32
N THR A 32 -8.81 3.95 -7.81
CA THR A 32 -9.96 4.36 -8.63
C THR A 32 -9.68 5.60 -9.47
N ASN A 33 -9.08 6.62 -8.84
CA ASN A 33 -8.85 7.91 -9.51
C ASN A 33 -7.55 7.94 -10.33
N ASN A 34 -6.80 6.84 -10.36
CA ASN A 34 -5.45 6.78 -10.94
C ASN A 34 -4.55 7.92 -10.43
N ALA A 35 -4.73 8.33 -9.18
CA ALA A 35 -4.18 9.57 -8.59
C ALA A 35 -2.70 9.43 -8.17
N TRP A 36 -1.98 8.45 -8.73
CA TRP A 36 -0.63 8.06 -8.32
C TRP A 36 0.47 9.02 -8.81
N GLY A 37 0.25 9.73 -9.92
CA GLY A 37 1.27 10.54 -10.58
C GLY A 37 2.61 9.81 -10.76
N SER A 38 3.72 10.54 -10.65
CA SER A 38 5.09 10.00 -10.67
C SER A 38 5.51 9.30 -9.36
N THR A 39 4.64 9.27 -8.34
CA THR A 39 4.97 8.84 -6.97
C THR A 39 4.40 7.47 -6.61
N LYS A 40 3.84 6.76 -7.59
CA LYS A 40 3.22 5.43 -7.46
C LYS A 40 4.07 4.46 -6.64
N SER A 41 5.36 4.34 -6.93
CA SER A 41 6.25 3.40 -6.23
C SER A 41 6.41 3.75 -4.75
N ALA A 42 6.72 5.01 -4.42
CA ALA A 42 6.90 5.47 -3.06
C ALA A 42 5.62 5.28 -2.21
N PHE A 43 4.46 5.64 -2.77
CA PHE A 43 3.17 5.45 -2.09
C PHE A 43 2.86 3.97 -1.86
N ARG A 44 3.05 3.11 -2.87
CA ARG A 44 2.76 1.68 -2.76
C ARG A 44 3.66 0.99 -1.76
N THR A 45 4.95 1.35 -1.71
CA THR A 45 5.84 0.82 -0.68
C THR A 45 5.41 1.29 0.71
N ALA A 46 5.09 2.58 0.88
CA ALA A 46 4.67 3.12 2.18
C ALA A 46 3.36 2.50 2.69
N ILE A 47 2.38 2.26 1.80
CA ILE A 47 1.09 1.70 2.21
C ILE A 47 1.20 0.21 2.58
N LEU A 48 1.99 -0.56 1.83
CA LEU A 48 2.26 -1.98 2.15
C LEU A 48 3.06 -2.11 3.44
N ASP A 49 4.06 -1.25 3.66
CA ASP A 49 4.80 -1.18 4.92
C ASP A 49 3.87 -0.87 6.10
N ALA A 50 2.96 0.10 5.93
CA ALA A 50 1.96 0.45 6.92
C ALA A 50 1.04 -0.75 7.26
N PHE A 51 0.58 -1.52 6.27
CA PHE A 51 -0.23 -2.71 6.53
C PHE A 51 0.57 -3.86 7.16
N SER A 52 1.79 -4.11 6.68
CA SER A 52 2.68 -5.14 7.21
C SER A 52 3.03 -4.89 8.67
N LYS A 53 3.31 -3.63 9.05
CA LYS A 53 3.60 -3.24 10.45
C LYS A 53 2.40 -3.43 11.39
N ARG A 54 1.19 -3.50 10.85
CA ARG A 54 -0.05 -3.79 11.59
C ARG A 54 -0.35 -5.29 11.67
N GLY A 55 0.51 -6.15 11.10
CA GLY A 55 0.34 -7.60 11.13
C GLY A 55 -0.72 -8.13 10.18
N LEU A 56 -1.15 -7.34 9.19
CA LEU A 56 -2.12 -7.77 8.18
C LEU A 56 -1.47 -8.73 7.18
N ASP A 57 -2.22 -9.74 6.77
CA ASP A 57 -1.80 -10.67 5.73
C ASP A 57 -1.94 -10.03 4.34
N LEU A 58 -0.81 -9.97 3.63
CA LEU A 58 -0.66 -9.37 2.31
C LEU A 58 -0.46 -10.39 1.18
N SER A 59 -0.59 -11.69 1.47
CA SER A 59 -0.30 -12.79 0.53
C SER A 59 -1.11 -12.73 -0.78
N HIS A 60 -2.30 -12.13 -0.75
CA HIS A 60 -3.14 -11.92 -1.93
C HIS A 60 -2.79 -10.65 -2.73
N LEU A 61 -1.91 -9.80 -2.21
CA LEU A 61 -1.48 -8.54 -2.83
C LEU A 61 -0.02 -8.56 -3.28
N VAL A 62 0.83 -9.33 -2.59
CA VAL A 62 2.27 -9.43 -2.85
C VAL A 62 2.62 -10.89 -3.09
N SER A 63 3.08 -11.18 -4.31
CA SER A 63 3.65 -12.49 -4.66
C SER A 63 5.16 -12.38 -4.83
N LYS A 64 5.86 -13.45 -4.48
CA LYS A 64 7.30 -13.60 -4.70
C LYS A 64 7.54 -14.85 -5.52
N GLU A 65 8.04 -14.68 -6.74
CA GLU A 65 8.31 -15.77 -7.69
C GLU A 65 9.71 -15.56 -8.25
N ASP A 66 10.57 -16.57 -8.15
CA ASP A 66 11.92 -16.61 -8.76
C ASP A 66 12.78 -15.36 -8.51
N GLY A 67 12.74 -14.83 -7.29
CA GLY A 67 13.51 -13.64 -6.88
C GLY A 67 12.86 -12.30 -7.28
N PHE A 68 11.72 -12.32 -7.96
CA PHE A 68 10.93 -11.14 -8.29
C PHE A 68 9.78 -10.97 -7.31
N THR A 69 9.54 -9.74 -6.87
CA THR A 69 8.35 -9.39 -6.06
C THR A 69 7.36 -8.65 -6.94
N SER A 70 6.18 -9.24 -7.11
CA SER A 70 5.07 -8.66 -7.85
C SER A 70 4.02 -8.13 -6.87
N VAL A 71 3.51 -6.93 -7.13
CA VAL A 71 2.51 -6.29 -6.29
C VAL A 71 1.27 -5.97 -7.12
N LYS A 72 0.12 -6.53 -6.74
CA LYS A 72 -1.16 -6.31 -7.42
C LYS A 72 -1.71 -4.91 -7.11
N VAL A 73 -1.80 -4.04 -8.11
CA VAL A 73 -2.39 -2.69 -8.00
C VAL A 73 -3.89 -2.78 -8.21
N THR A 74 -4.65 -2.78 -7.11
CA THR A 74 -6.09 -3.01 -7.10
C THR A 74 -6.69 -2.41 -5.83
N GLN A 75 -8.00 -2.18 -5.85
CA GLN A 75 -8.75 -1.86 -4.65
C GLN A 75 -8.71 -3.07 -3.70
N ILE A 76 -8.86 -2.83 -2.40
CA ILE A 76 -8.72 -3.85 -1.37
C ILE A 76 -9.83 -3.73 -0.34
N LYS A 77 -10.10 -4.83 0.34
CA LYS A 77 -10.91 -4.88 1.56
C LYS A 77 -10.18 -5.69 2.63
N LEU A 78 -10.51 -5.42 3.89
CA LEU A 78 -10.08 -6.24 5.02
C LEU A 78 -11.14 -7.30 5.29
N ASP A 79 -10.71 -8.56 5.30
CA ASP A 79 -11.49 -9.67 5.84
C ASP A 79 -10.72 -10.30 6.99
N LYS A 80 -11.24 -10.11 8.21
CA LYS A 80 -10.57 -10.46 9.47
C LYS A 80 -9.20 -9.78 9.59
N ASN A 81 -8.14 -10.48 9.19
CA ASN A 81 -6.76 -10.01 9.22
C ASN A 81 -6.08 -10.05 7.83
N VAL A 82 -6.85 -10.37 6.78
CA VAL A 82 -6.33 -10.57 5.43
C VAL A 82 -6.79 -9.44 4.52
N LEU A 83 -5.86 -8.82 3.80
CA LEU A 83 -6.20 -7.84 2.76
C LEU A 83 -6.45 -8.55 1.43
N LEU A 84 -7.69 -8.48 0.98
CA LEU A 84 -8.16 -9.14 -0.25
C LEU A 84 -8.35 -8.11 -1.36
N PRO A 85 -7.94 -8.43 -2.60
CA PRO A 85 -8.21 -7.57 -3.75
C PRO A 85 -9.70 -7.55 -4.09
N LEU A 86 -10.21 -6.38 -4.47
CA LEU A 86 -11.52 -6.19 -5.08
C LEU A 86 -11.30 -6.17 -6.59
N CYS A 87 -11.78 -7.23 -7.26
CA CYS A 87 -11.63 -7.43 -8.70
C CYS A 87 -12.27 -6.30 -9.51
#